data_AF-A0A7Y5GII5-F1
#
_entry.id   AF-A0A7Y5GII5-F1
#
_cell.length_a   1.000
_cell.length_b   1.000
_cell.length_c   1.000
_cell.angle_alpha   90.00
_cell.angle_beta   90.00
_cell.angle_gamma   90.00
#
_symmetry.space_group_name_H-M   'P 1'
#
loop_
_entity.id
_entity.type
_entity.pdbx_description
1 polymer ?
#
loop_
_entity_poly.entity_id
_entity_poly.type
_entity_poly.pdbx_seq_one_letter_code
_entity_poly.pdbx_strand_id
1 'polypeptide(L)'
;MYRLIKRIHMYVGLLNFSILLVFGITGLEAMFSHGPSGSTESPVYSSFTAPANATDKQVADAVHRYLEPALAGPVPEFALSRDDDNNLTFTFYSANGTQRVTVLEKENRLKIEKRRNTIWQFFNNLHATTMNVNTADLRVRLWTLYTEFSIWSLIGMALSGMYLWLASRPGLRWAQAAFVAGAGIFILLYVVTR
;
A
#
# COMPACT_ATOMS: atom_id res chain seq x y z
N MET A 1 26.05 -18.71 -19.34
CA MET A 1 24.76 -18.03 -19.08
C MET A 1 23.89 -18.77 -18.06
N TYR A 2 23.51 -20.04 -18.31
CA TYR A 2 22.66 -20.85 -17.39
C TYR A 2 23.11 -20.85 -15.92
N ARG A 3 24.40 -21.12 -15.63
CA ARG A 3 24.93 -21.15 -14.25
C ARG A 3 24.80 -19.80 -13.52
N LEU A 4 24.98 -18.70 -14.23
CA LEU A 4 24.85 -17.34 -13.69
C LEU A 4 23.37 -17.05 -13.36
N ILE A 5 22.46 -17.33 -14.29
CA ILE A 5 21.01 -17.15 -14.09
C ILE A 5 20.52 -17.99 -12.93
N LYS A 6 20.97 -19.26 -12.82
CA LYS A 6 20.65 -20.13 -11.69
C LYS A 6 21.11 -19.53 -10.35
N ARG A 7 22.33 -18.98 -10.31
CA ARG A 7 22.88 -18.38 -9.09
C ARG A 7 22.11 -17.11 -8.68
N ILE A 8 21.79 -16.25 -9.66
CA ILE A 8 20.96 -15.06 -9.43
C ILE A 8 19.58 -15.48 -8.92
N HIS A 9 18.91 -16.41 -9.60
CA HIS A 9 17.60 -16.93 -9.21
C HIS A 9 17.56 -17.42 -7.75
N MET A 10 18.59 -18.19 -7.33
CA MET A 10 18.66 -18.69 -5.95
C MET A 10 18.80 -17.57 -4.91
N TYR A 11 19.66 -16.57 -5.15
CA TYR A 11 19.84 -15.46 -4.19
C TYR A 11 18.65 -14.51 -4.17
N VAL A 12 18.10 -14.20 -5.34
CA VAL A 12 16.89 -13.40 -5.47
C VAL A 12 15.70 -14.11 -4.82
N GLY A 13 15.62 -15.44 -4.93
CA GLY A 13 14.61 -16.24 -4.23
C GLY A 13 14.75 -16.23 -2.72
N LEU A 14 15.98 -16.29 -2.21
CA LEU A 14 16.22 -16.15 -0.78
C LEU A 14 15.83 -14.75 -0.27
N LEU A 15 16.12 -13.72 -1.06
CA LEU A 15 15.72 -12.34 -0.75
C LEU A 15 14.19 -12.17 -0.76
N ASN A 16 13.48 -12.82 -1.71
CA ASN A 16 12.02 -12.79 -1.77
C ASN A 16 11.33 -13.67 -0.73
N PHE A 17 12.05 -14.55 -0.04
CA PHE A 17 11.42 -15.44 0.94
C PHE A 17 10.73 -14.66 2.06
N SER A 18 11.36 -13.60 2.57
CA SER A 18 10.80 -12.76 3.63
C SER A 18 9.53 -12.03 3.20
N ILE A 19 9.53 -11.39 2.01
CA ILE A 19 8.34 -10.69 1.50
C ILE A 19 7.21 -11.67 1.20
N LEU A 20 7.52 -12.86 0.65
CA LEU A 20 6.50 -13.88 0.38
C LEU A 20 5.88 -14.43 1.66
N LEU A 21 6.66 -14.58 2.74
CA LEU A 21 6.11 -14.93 4.05
C LEU A 21 5.18 -13.84 4.58
N VAL A 22 5.59 -12.57 4.52
CA VAL A 22 4.74 -11.45 4.94
C VAL A 22 3.44 -11.46 4.14
N PHE A 23 3.53 -11.56 2.81
CA PHE A 23 2.38 -11.51 1.90
C PHE A 23 1.46 -12.73 2.09
N GLY A 24 2.04 -13.92 2.32
CA GLY A 24 1.29 -15.14 2.61
C GLY A 24 0.53 -15.03 3.93
N ILE A 25 1.17 -14.53 5.00
CA ILE A 25 0.54 -14.33 6.30
C ILE A 25 -0.56 -13.28 6.22
N THR A 26 -0.31 -12.13 5.57
CA THR A 26 -1.32 -11.08 5.42
C THR A 26 -2.48 -11.52 4.54
N GLY A 27 -2.19 -12.27 3.47
CA GLY A 27 -3.22 -12.83 2.59
C GLY A 27 -4.13 -13.82 3.31
N LEU A 28 -3.55 -14.69 4.15
CA LEU A 28 -4.34 -15.59 4.99
C LEU A 28 -5.17 -14.82 6.01
N GLU A 29 -4.59 -13.84 6.70
CA GLU A 29 -5.33 -13.03 7.67
C GLU A 29 -6.52 -12.34 7.03
N ALA A 30 -6.33 -11.69 5.87
CA ALA A 30 -7.38 -11.01 5.13
C ALA A 30 -8.56 -11.92 4.74
N MET A 31 -8.35 -13.23 4.60
CA MET A 31 -9.43 -14.20 4.36
C MET A 31 -10.30 -14.46 5.60
N PHE A 32 -9.75 -14.25 6.81
CA PHE A 32 -10.42 -14.52 8.08
C PHE A 32 -10.84 -13.26 8.83
N SER A 33 -10.39 -12.07 8.42
CA SER A 33 -10.76 -10.80 9.07
C SER A 33 -12.24 -10.49 8.87
N HIS A 34 -12.97 -10.34 9.98
CA HIS A 34 -14.36 -9.90 9.97
C HIS A 34 -14.45 -8.40 10.27
N GLY A 35 -14.47 -7.58 9.23
CA GLY A 35 -14.78 -6.15 9.30
C GLY A 35 -13.77 -5.27 10.04
N PRO A 36 -14.09 -3.97 10.20
CA PRO A 36 -13.19 -3.00 10.83
C PRO A 36 -13.03 -3.27 12.33
N SER A 37 -11.99 -4.02 12.73
CA SER A 37 -11.54 -4.15 14.12
C SER A 37 -10.62 -2.97 14.49
N GLY A 38 -10.69 -2.42 15.70
CA GLY A 38 -9.78 -1.34 16.12
C GLY A 38 -10.42 -0.42 17.16
N SER A 39 -9.62 0.08 18.09
CA SER A 39 -10.11 1.00 19.12
C SER A 39 -10.25 2.41 18.57
N THR A 40 -11.39 3.03 18.86
CA THR A 40 -11.58 4.48 18.66
C THR A 40 -11.16 5.16 19.95
N GLU A 41 -10.18 6.05 19.86
CA GLU A 41 -9.78 6.89 20.98
C GLU A 41 -10.78 8.04 21.17
N SER A 42 -10.91 8.52 22.40
CA SER A 42 -11.72 9.71 22.68
C SER A 42 -11.22 10.91 21.86
N PRO A 43 -12.12 11.78 21.38
CA PRO A 43 -11.73 12.96 20.61
C PRO A 43 -10.77 13.86 21.41
N VAL A 44 -9.68 14.28 20.77
CA VAL A 44 -8.72 15.25 21.32
C VAL A 44 -8.93 16.58 20.63
N TYR A 45 -8.92 17.67 21.40
CA TYR A 45 -9.01 19.03 20.89
C TYR A 45 -7.65 19.71 20.93
N SER A 46 -7.33 20.46 19.88
CA SER A 46 -6.06 21.19 19.77
C SER A 46 -6.30 22.57 19.17
N SER A 47 -5.61 23.60 19.67
CA SER A 47 -5.76 24.97 19.16
C SER A 47 -5.19 25.10 17.76
N PHE A 48 -5.97 25.60 16.82
CA PHE A 48 -5.56 25.79 15.43
C PHE A 48 -6.39 26.90 14.80
N THR A 49 -5.71 27.85 14.17
CA THR A 49 -6.36 28.90 13.41
C THR A 49 -6.12 28.65 11.93
N ALA A 50 -7.20 28.46 11.17
CA ALA A 50 -7.12 28.30 9.73
C ALA A 50 -6.57 29.59 9.09
N PRO A 51 -5.69 29.50 8.07
CA PRO A 51 -5.22 30.69 7.36
C PRO A 51 -6.38 31.45 6.70
N ALA A 52 -6.39 32.77 6.83
CA ALA A 52 -7.44 33.60 6.24
C ALA A 52 -7.46 33.47 4.71
N ASN A 53 -8.67 33.40 4.12
CA ASN A 53 -8.90 33.26 2.68
C ASN A 53 -8.24 32.04 2.04
N ALA A 54 -7.97 30.99 2.81
CA ALA A 54 -7.45 29.72 2.30
C ALA A 54 -8.57 28.84 1.75
N THR A 55 -8.25 28.09 0.71
CA THR A 55 -9.06 26.97 0.22
C THR A 55 -9.04 25.80 1.21
N ASP A 56 -10.03 24.92 1.16
CA ASP A 56 -10.11 23.72 2.02
C ASP A 56 -8.82 22.87 1.92
N LYS A 57 -8.24 22.77 0.71
CA LYS A 57 -6.97 22.07 0.50
C LYS A 57 -5.81 22.73 1.22
N GLN A 58 -5.71 24.06 1.15
CA GLN A 58 -4.67 24.82 1.86
C GLN A 58 -4.83 24.72 3.37
N VAL A 59 -6.06 24.70 3.89
CA VAL A 59 -6.32 24.45 5.31
C VAL A 59 -5.90 23.05 5.70
N ALA A 60 -6.28 22.02 4.93
CA ALA A 60 -5.88 20.63 5.19
C ALA A 60 -4.36 20.44 5.17
N ASP A 61 -3.64 21.10 4.26
CA ASP A 61 -2.16 21.06 4.21
C ASP A 61 -1.51 21.84 5.36
N ALA A 62 -2.14 22.91 5.85
CA ALA A 62 -1.70 23.58 7.07
C ALA A 62 -1.89 22.68 8.29
N VAL A 63 -3.02 21.96 8.37
CA VAL A 63 -3.26 20.98 9.43
C VAL A 63 -2.29 19.80 9.35
N HIS A 64 -1.98 19.28 8.17
CA HIS A 64 -0.99 18.21 7.99
C HIS A 64 0.38 18.62 8.52
N ARG A 65 0.85 19.83 8.18
CA ARG A 65 2.11 20.39 8.70
C ARG A 65 2.07 20.69 10.20
N TYR A 66 0.91 21.05 10.73
CA TYR A 66 0.75 21.33 12.17
C TYR A 66 0.74 20.04 13.02
N LEU A 67 0.05 19.00 12.56
CA LEU A 67 -0.12 17.76 13.31
C LEU A 67 0.98 16.72 13.05
N GLU A 68 1.69 16.83 11.93
CA GLU A 68 2.71 15.87 11.47
C GLU A 68 2.29 14.40 11.68
N PRO A 69 1.14 13.97 11.12
CA PRO A 69 0.60 12.64 11.40
C PRO A 69 1.57 11.56 10.92
N ALA A 70 1.98 10.68 11.83
CA ALA A 70 2.95 9.63 11.56
C ALA A 70 2.46 8.69 10.44
N LEU A 71 3.34 8.36 9.50
CA LEU A 71 3.05 7.43 8.38
C LEU A 71 1.88 7.86 7.48
N ALA A 72 1.44 9.12 7.52
CA ALA A 72 0.34 9.63 6.70
C ALA A 72 0.80 10.74 5.75
N GLY A 73 0.35 10.66 4.50
CA GLY A 73 0.56 11.69 3.49
C GLY A 73 -0.43 12.87 3.61
N PRO A 74 -0.22 13.94 2.84
CA PRO A 74 -1.21 15.00 2.68
C PRO A 74 -2.51 14.43 2.09
N VAL A 75 -3.64 15.00 2.50
CA VAL A 75 -4.96 14.56 2.03
C VAL A 75 -5.22 15.11 0.62
N PRO A 76 -5.67 14.28 -0.34
CA PRO A 76 -6.03 14.74 -1.67
C PRO A 76 -7.34 15.54 -1.64
N GLU A 77 -7.50 16.47 -2.59
CA GLU A 77 -8.63 17.40 -2.62
C GLU A 77 -9.99 16.70 -2.70
N PHE A 78 -10.09 15.61 -3.45
CA PHE A 78 -11.34 14.84 -3.58
C PHE A 78 -11.80 14.17 -2.27
N ALA A 79 -10.93 14.06 -1.27
CA ALA A 79 -11.24 13.44 0.02
C ALA A 79 -11.58 14.47 1.11
N LEU A 80 -11.64 15.75 0.74
CA LEU A 80 -12.08 16.84 1.61
C LEU A 80 -13.60 16.96 1.54
N SER A 81 -14.23 17.22 2.68
CA SER A 81 -15.68 17.38 2.79
C SER A 81 -16.00 18.41 3.86
N ARG A 82 -17.21 18.98 3.82
CA ARG A 82 -17.73 19.78 4.92
C ARG A 82 -18.91 19.05 5.57
N ASP A 83 -19.02 19.16 6.89
CA ASP A 83 -20.14 18.60 7.63
C ASP A 83 -21.38 19.51 7.59
N ASP A 84 -22.46 19.11 8.27
CA ASP A 84 -23.73 19.85 8.30
C ASP A 84 -23.59 21.25 8.93
N ASP A 85 -22.60 21.44 9.81
CA ASP A 85 -22.25 22.72 10.44
C ASP A 85 -21.27 23.56 9.60
N ASN A 86 -20.97 23.09 8.39
CA ASN A 86 -20.02 23.66 7.43
C ASN A 86 -18.56 23.64 7.91
N ASN A 87 -18.18 22.75 8.83
CA ASN A 87 -16.79 22.55 9.24
C ASN A 87 -16.06 21.64 8.25
N LEU A 88 -14.83 22.01 7.89
CA LEU A 88 -13.97 21.18 7.04
C LEU A 88 -13.60 19.89 7.78
N THR A 89 -13.92 18.75 7.17
CA THR A 89 -13.66 17.41 7.69
C THR A 89 -12.92 16.56 6.67
N PHE A 90 -11.86 15.89 7.13
CA PHE A 90 -11.07 14.96 6.33
C PHE A 90 -10.39 13.91 7.21
N THR A 91 -9.80 12.89 6.57
CA THR A 91 -9.15 11.79 7.29
C THR A 91 -7.74 11.58 6.77
N PHE A 92 -6.76 11.59 7.68
CA PHE A 92 -5.43 11.09 7.40
C PHE A 92 -5.45 9.56 7.45
N TYR A 93 -5.08 8.93 6.35
CA TYR A 93 -4.92 7.48 6.25
C TYR A 93 -3.46 7.10 6.43
N SER A 94 -3.20 6.17 7.35
CA SER A 94 -1.89 5.58 7.58
C SER A 94 -2.00 4.06 7.68
N ALA A 95 -0.88 3.36 7.56
CA ALA A 95 -0.84 1.92 7.80
C ALA A 95 -1.32 1.57 9.24
N ASN A 96 -1.10 2.46 10.21
CA ASN A 96 -1.43 2.23 11.62
C ASN A 96 -2.84 2.66 12.02
N GLY A 97 -3.63 3.15 11.07
CA GLY A 97 -5.01 3.55 11.29
C GLY A 97 -5.33 4.90 10.69
N THR A 98 -6.47 5.43 11.10
CA THR A 98 -7.01 6.69 10.58
C THR A 98 -7.04 7.76 11.66
N GLN A 99 -6.83 9.00 11.23
CA GLN A 99 -7.00 10.17 12.07
C GLN A 99 -7.96 11.12 11.36
N ARG A 100 -9.22 11.10 11.78
CA ARG A 100 -10.23 12.04 11.28
C ARG A 100 -10.04 13.37 11.97
N VAL A 101 -10.01 14.44 11.18
CA VAL A 101 -9.88 15.79 11.66
C VAL A 101 -11.06 16.61 11.17
N THR A 102 -11.67 17.34 12.10
CA THR A 102 -12.67 18.37 11.81
C THR A 102 -12.13 19.71 12.28
N VAL A 103 -12.08 20.68 11.37
CA VAL A 103 -11.60 22.03 11.62
C VAL A 103 -12.77 22.87 12.09
N LEU A 104 -12.79 23.21 13.38
CA LEU A 104 -13.83 24.05 13.99
C LEU A 104 -13.39 25.52 13.86
N GLU A 105 -13.55 26.08 12.66
CA GLU A 105 -13.06 27.43 12.30
C GLU A 105 -13.58 28.51 13.25
N LYS A 106 -14.86 28.46 13.62
CA LYS A 106 -15.51 29.40 14.55
C LYS A 106 -14.90 29.37 15.96
N GLU A 107 -14.31 28.24 16.33
CA GLU A 107 -13.79 27.98 17.67
C GLU A 107 -12.25 28.00 17.70
N ASN A 108 -11.60 28.24 16.55
CA ASN A 108 -10.14 28.20 16.40
C ASN A 108 -9.48 26.94 16.98
N ARG A 109 -10.09 25.77 16.71
CA ARG A 109 -9.55 24.48 17.16
C ARG A 109 -9.82 23.34 16.19
N LEU A 110 -9.06 22.26 16.33
CA LEU A 110 -9.29 20.99 15.68
C LEU A 110 -9.97 20.03 16.64
N LYS A 111 -10.92 19.27 16.12
CA LYS A 111 -11.39 18.02 16.73
C LYS A 111 -10.67 16.87 16.02
N ILE A 112 -9.96 16.05 16.79
CA ILE A 112 -9.12 14.96 16.28
C ILE A 112 -9.63 13.64 16.84
N GLU A 113 -10.07 12.75 15.95
CA GLU A 113 -10.57 11.42 16.28
C GLU A 113 -9.60 10.38 15.71
N LYS A 114 -8.93 9.65 16.61
CA LYS A 114 -7.95 8.63 16.23
C LYS A 114 -8.56 7.25 16.31
N ARG A 115 -8.32 6.45 15.28
CA ARG A 115 -8.63 5.04 15.26
C ARG A 115 -7.37 4.25 14.98
N ARG A 116 -6.99 3.38 15.91
CA ARG A 116 -5.81 2.52 15.72
C ARG A 116 -6.22 1.20 15.10
N ASN A 117 -5.42 0.77 14.13
CA ASN A 117 -5.51 -0.56 13.58
C ASN A 117 -4.95 -1.58 14.56
N THR A 118 -5.44 -2.81 14.46
CA THR A 118 -4.78 -3.95 15.08
C THR A 118 -3.45 -4.25 14.36
N ILE A 119 -2.57 -5.03 14.97
CA ILE A 119 -1.30 -5.43 14.34
C ILE A 119 -1.52 -6.15 13.00
N TRP A 120 -2.61 -6.91 12.89
CA TRP A 120 -2.98 -7.64 11.68
C TRP A 120 -3.38 -6.71 10.55
N GLN A 121 -4.26 -5.75 10.83
CA GLN A 121 -4.64 -4.72 9.87
C GLN A 121 -3.48 -3.81 9.49
N PHE A 122 -2.57 -3.54 10.42
CA PHE A 122 -1.34 -2.82 10.12
C PHE A 122 -0.53 -3.54 9.05
N PHE A 123 -0.31 -4.86 9.20
CA PHE A 123 0.38 -5.65 8.18
C PHE A 123 -0.40 -5.72 6.87
N ASN A 124 -1.73 -5.88 6.91
CA ASN A 124 -2.56 -5.89 5.71
C ASN A 124 -2.49 -4.55 4.95
N ASN A 125 -2.52 -3.42 5.65
CA ASN A 125 -2.38 -2.10 5.04
C ASN A 125 -0.96 -1.84 4.52
N LEU A 126 0.07 -2.32 5.22
CA LEU A 126 1.45 -2.28 4.71
C LEU A 126 1.61 -3.11 3.44
N HIS A 127 0.97 -4.28 3.35
CA HIS A 127 0.96 -5.11 2.16
C HIS A 127 0.34 -4.38 0.95
N ALA A 128 -0.71 -3.58 1.18
CA ALA A 128 -1.35 -2.78 0.13
C ALA A 128 -0.59 -1.48 -0.23
N THR A 129 0.46 -1.13 0.51
CA THR A 129 1.19 0.14 0.33
C THR A 129 2.26 0.02 -0.77
N THR A 130 2.02 0.69 -1.91
CA THR A 130 2.91 0.74 -3.08
C THR A 130 3.39 2.18 -3.37
N MET A 131 4.24 2.36 -4.40
CA MET A 131 4.86 3.67 -4.70
C MET A 131 3.88 4.82 -5.00
N ASN A 132 2.59 4.54 -5.22
CA ASN A 132 1.58 5.58 -5.42
C ASN A 132 1.19 6.33 -4.13
N VAL A 133 1.70 5.91 -2.96
CA VAL A 133 1.46 6.63 -1.71
C VAL A 133 2.33 7.89 -1.66
N ASN A 134 1.70 9.05 -1.83
CA ASN A 134 2.36 10.34 -1.66
C ASN A 134 2.58 10.62 -0.17
N THR A 135 3.75 10.28 0.36
CA THR A 135 4.13 10.55 1.75
C THR A 135 5.58 11.00 1.87
N ALA A 136 5.83 11.96 2.76
CA ALA A 136 7.17 12.43 3.08
C ALA A 136 7.92 11.50 4.04
N ASP A 137 7.22 10.54 4.68
CA ASP A 137 7.81 9.65 5.68
C ASP A 137 8.80 8.66 5.03
N LEU A 138 10.07 8.76 5.43
CA LEU A 138 11.16 7.93 4.91
C LEU A 138 10.89 6.43 5.12
N ARG A 139 10.25 6.04 6.22
CA ARG A 139 9.98 4.63 6.55
C ARG A 139 9.02 4.03 5.54
N VAL A 140 7.96 4.76 5.21
CA VAL A 140 6.98 4.34 4.19
C VAL A 140 7.61 4.37 2.80
N ARG A 141 8.48 5.34 2.50
CA ARG A 141 9.22 5.38 1.23
C ARG A 141 10.17 4.19 1.06
N LEU A 142 10.92 3.83 2.10
CA LEU A 142 11.80 2.65 2.06
C LEU A 142 10.98 1.35 1.94
N TRP A 143 9.85 1.26 2.64
CA TRP A 143 8.94 0.12 2.53
C TRP A 143 8.36 -0.01 1.12
N THR A 144 7.84 1.07 0.54
CA THR A 144 7.28 1.05 -0.82
C THR A 144 8.33 0.68 -1.87
N LEU A 145 9.56 1.17 -1.75
CA LEU A 145 10.68 0.77 -2.60
C LEU A 145 11.02 -0.72 -2.45
N TYR A 146 11.04 -1.22 -1.22
CA TYR A 146 11.26 -2.63 -0.94
C TYR A 146 10.17 -3.51 -1.55
N THR A 147 8.89 -3.15 -1.34
CA THR A 147 7.74 -3.84 -1.94
C THR A 147 7.81 -3.84 -3.46
N GLU A 148 8.08 -2.69 -4.08
CA GLU A 148 8.20 -2.57 -5.53
C GLU A 148 9.34 -3.45 -6.06
N PHE A 149 10.53 -3.36 -5.45
CA PHE A 149 11.67 -4.19 -5.79
C PHE A 149 11.34 -5.68 -5.66
N SER A 150 10.65 -6.08 -4.59
CA SER A 150 10.18 -7.44 -4.38
C SER A 150 9.21 -7.93 -5.47
N ILE A 151 8.32 -7.07 -5.96
CA ILE A 151 7.43 -7.40 -7.08
C ILE A 151 8.25 -7.67 -8.35
N TRP A 152 9.15 -6.75 -8.72
CA TRP A 152 10.03 -6.93 -9.88
C TRP A 152 10.93 -8.16 -9.78
N SER A 153 11.43 -8.39 -8.57
CA SER A 153 12.24 -9.55 -8.20
C SER A 153 11.45 -10.86 -8.35
N LEU A 154 10.18 -10.90 -7.94
CA LEU A 154 9.29 -12.04 -8.11
C LEU A 154 8.97 -12.32 -9.59
N ILE A 155 8.71 -11.27 -10.37
CA ILE A 155 8.54 -11.38 -11.83
C ILE A 155 9.81 -11.96 -12.46
N GLY A 156 10.98 -11.43 -12.10
CA GLY A 156 12.27 -11.93 -12.55
C GLY A 156 12.49 -13.39 -12.17
N MET A 157 12.07 -13.81 -10.98
CA MET A 157 12.10 -15.21 -10.56
C MET A 157 11.22 -16.11 -11.40
N ALA A 158 9.99 -15.70 -11.71
CA ALA A 158 9.10 -16.48 -12.57
C ALA A 158 9.71 -16.67 -13.97
N LEU A 159 10.22 -15.59 -14.56
CA LEU A 159 10.86 -15.63 -15.88
C LEU A 159 12.14 -16.49 -15.89
N SER A 160 13.02 -16.30 -14.90
CA SER A 160 14.26 -17.07 -14.79
C SER A 160 13.99 -18.54 -14.45
N GLY A 161 12.99 -18.84 -13.63
CA GLY A 161 12.54 -20.21 -13.36
C GLY A 161 12.05 -20.91 -14.61
N MET A 162 11.23 -20.22 -15.42
CA MET A 162 10.77 -20.71 -16.73
C MET A 162 11.94 -21.00 -17.67
N TYR A 163 12.89 -20.06 -17.78
CA TYR A 163 14.10 -20.25 -18.58
C TYR A 163 14.91 -21.46 -18.11
N LEU A 164 15.17 -21.56 -16.80
CA LEU A 164 15.95 -22.67 -16.24
C LEU A 164 15.26 -24.02 -16.48
N TRP A 165 13.94 -24.07 -16.35
CA TRP A 165 13.15 -25.26 -16.63
C TRP A 165 13.28 -25.70 -18.11
N LEU A 166 13.01 -24.79 -19.05
CA LEU A 166 13.10 -25.07 -20.49
C LEU A 166 14.54 -25.41 -20.92
N ALA A 167 15.54 -24.69 -20.40
CA ALA A 167 16.95 -24.90 -20.73
C ALA A 167 17.52 -26.19 -20.14
N SER A 168 17.00 -26.66 -18.99
CA SER A 168 17.46 -27.89 -18.34
C SER A 168 16.98 -29.17 -19.04
N ARG A 169 15.88 -29.09 -19.80
CA ARG A 169 15.24 -30.24 -20.47
C ARG A 169 14.78 -29.89 -21.89
N PRO A 170 15.69 -29.54 -22.81
CA PRO A 170 15.32 -29.04 -24.13
C PRO A 170 14.53 -30.05 -24.99
N GLY A 171 14.66 -31.36 -24.71
CA GLY A 171 13.91 -32.42 -25.38
C GLY A 171 12.51 -32.70 -24.83
N LEU A 172 12.11 -32.10 -23.70
CA LEU A 172 10.83 -32.39 -23.06
C LEU A 172 9.71 -31.55 -23.69
N ARG A 173 9.14 -32.04 -24.79
CA ARG A 173 8.08 -31.35 -25.56
C ARG A 173 6.87 -30.95 -24.74
N TRP A 174 6.51 -31.73 -23.72
CA TRP A 174 5.40 -31.39 -22.81
C TRP A 174 5.65 -30.09 -22.03
N ALA A 175 6.89 -29.78 -21.68
CA ALA A 175 7.22 -28.54 -21.00
C ALA A 175 6.99 -27.32 -21.90
N GLN A 176 7.42 -27.44 -23.16
CA GLN A 176 7.23 -26.41 -24.18
C GLN A 176 5.75 -26.22 -24.53
N ALA A 177 5.01 -27.33 -24.70
CA ALA A 177 3.58 -27.30 -24.99
C ALA A 177 2.78 -26.65 -23.85
N ALA A 178 3.08 -26.99 -22.59
CA ALA A 178 2.44 -26.37 -21.43
C ALA A 178 2.71 -24.85 -21.36
N PHE A 179 3.95 -24.42 -21.63
CA PHE A 179 4.30 -23.01 -21.67
C PHE A 179 3.53 -22.26 -22.78
N VAL A 180 3.54 -22.79 -24.00
CA VAL A 180 2.85 -22.18 -25.16
C VAL A 180 1.35 -22.13 -24.91
N ALA A 181 0.74 -23.20 -24.39
CA ALA A 181 -0.69 -23.23 -24.08
C ALA A 181 -1.05 -22.19 -23.01
N GLY A 182 -0.29 -22.11 -21.91
CA GLY A 182 -0.53 -21.14 -20.85
C GLY A 182 -0.40 -19.69 -21.34
N ALA A 183 0.66 -19.38 -22.10
CA ALA A 183 0.84 -18.07 -22.71
C ALA A 183 -0.27 -17.73 -23.71
N GLY A 184 -0.69 -18.70 -24.54
CA GLY A 184 -1.77 -18.55 -25.50
C GLY A 184 -3.12 -18.27 -24.84
N ILE A 185 -3.46 -18.99 -23.76
CA ILE A 185 -4.67 -18.74 -22.97
C ILE A 185 -4.62 -17.33 -22.36
N PHE A 186 -3.50 -16.93 -21.76
CA PHE A 186 -3.36 -15.58 -21.20
C PHE A 186 -3.57 -14.49 -22.25
N ILE A 187 -2.93 -14.62 -23.42
CA ILE A 187 -3.09 -13.67 -24.54
C ILE A 187 -4.55 -13.64 -25.02
N LEU A 188 -5.17 -14.80 -25.20
CA LEU A 188 -6.56 -14.89 -25.63
C LEU A 188 -7.49 -14.18 -24.64
N LEU A 189 -7.33 -14.46 -23.34
CA LEU A 189 -8.12 -13.82 -22.29
C LEU A 189 -7.92 -12.30 -22.34
N TYR A 190 -6.66 -11.84 -22.38
CA TYR A 190 -6.35 -10.42 -22.46
C TYR A 190 -7.02 -9.72 -23.65
N VAL A 191 -6.98 -10.34 -24.83
CA VAL A 191 -7.58 -9.77 -26.05
C VAL A 191 -9.10 -9.75 -25.98
N VAL A 192 -9.74 -10.77 -25.38
CA VAL A 192 -11.20 -10.87 -25.30
C VAL A 192 -11.79 -9.97 -24.21
N THR A 193 -11.05 -9.73 -23.12
CA THR A 193 -11.53 -8.92 -21.97
C THR A 193 -11.14 -7.45 -22.06
N ARG A 194 -10.45 -7.04 -23.11
CA ARG A 194 -10.05 -5.65 -23.36
C ARG A 194 -10.96 -5.03 -24.40
#